data_AF-A0A2D6AHP0-F1
#
_entry.id   AF-A0A2D6AHP0-F1
#
_cell.length_a   1.000
_cell.length_b   1.000
_cell.length_c   1.000
_cell.angle_alpha   90.00
_cell.angle_beta   90.00
_cell.angle_gamma   90.00
#
_symmetry.space_group_name_H-M   'P 1'
#
loop_
_entity.id
_entity.type
_entity.pdbx_description
1 polymer ?
#
loop_
_entity_poly.entity_id
_entity_poly.type
_entity_poly.pdbx_seq_one_letter_code
_entity_poly.pdbx_strand_id
1 'polypeptide(L)' 'MMGGTSGLGDLDELYEAIILDHYRSPRNSAPVDDPDVDLEVNNPFCGDEFHIQLKVSDGSVSQVGINGR' A
#
# COMPACT_ATOMS: atom_id res chain seq x y z
N MET A 1 24.09 4.02 -31.34
CA MET A 1 23.74 2.62 -31.00
C MET A 1 22.43 2.68 -30.24
N MET A 2 21.35 2.24 -30.88
CA MET A 2 19.99 2.26 -30.33
C MET A 2 19.67 0.84 -29.90
N GLY A 3 19.34 0.61 -28.62
CA GLY A 3 18.87 -0.69 -28.16
C GLY A 3 19.01 -0.89 -26.65
N GLY A 4 17.89 -0.88 -25.93
CA GLY A 4 17.67 -1.93 -24.92
C GLY A 4 17.16 -1.56 -23.54
N THR A 5 16.87 -0.30 -23.19
CA THR A 5 16.40 0.03 -21.82
C THR A 5 15.15 0.88 -21.72
N SER A 6 14.52 1.25 -22.85
CA SER A 6 13.36 2.17 -22.85
C SER A 6 12.21 1.68 -21.96
N GLY A 7 11.99 0.37 -21.83
CA GLY A 7 10.91 -0.16 -20.98
C GLY A 7 11.15 -0.09 -19.47
N LEU A 8 12.40 -0.03 -18.99
CA LEU A 8 12.69 0.01 -17.55
C LEU A 8 12.64 1.44 -17.01
N GLY A 9 13.18 2.40 -17.75
CA GLY A 9 13.11 3.82 -17.36
C GLY A 9 11.68 4.36 -17.31
N ASP A 10 10.85 3.98 -18.30
CA ASP A 10 9.44 4.37 -18.33
C ASP A 10 8.64 3.76 -17.16
N LEU A 11 9.01 2.55 -16.71
CA LEU A 11 8.41 1.92 -15.53
C LEU A 11 8.88 2.58 -14.24
N ASP A 12 10.17 2.91 -14.13
CA ASP A 12 10.73 3.57 -12.95
C ASP A 12 10.06 4.95 -12.73
N GLU A 13 9.89 5.74 -13.80
CA GLU A 13 9.17 7.02 -13.73
C GLU A 13 7.70 6.85 -13.32
N LEU A 14 7.02 5.82 -13.85
CA LEU A 14 5.64 5.51 -13.49
C LEU A 14 5.52 5.06 -12.02
N TYR A 15 6.40 4.19 -11.56
CA TYR A 15 6.42 3.71 -10.17
C TYR A 15 6.71 4.85 -9.21
N GLU A 16 7.70 5.70 -9.51
CA GLU A 16 8.01 6.87 -8.68
C GLU A 16 6.80 7.78 -8.53
N ALA A 17 6.13 8.12 -9.63
CA ALA A 17 4.94 8.97 -9.60
C ALA A 17 3.82 8.36 -8.74
N ILE A 18 3.57 7.06 -8.85
CA ILE A 18 2.53 6.35 -8.10
C ILE A 18 2.88 6.27 -6.60
N ILE A 19 4.14 5.98 -6.28
CA ILE A 19 4.61 5.89 -4.89
C ILE A 19 4.49 7.26 -4.21
N LEU A 20 4.96 8.32 -4.87
CA LEU A 20 4.90 9.68 -4.35
C LEU A 20 3.45 10.17 -4.18
N ASP A 21 2.57 9.85 -5.12
CA ASP A 21 1.13 10.15 -5.01
C ASP A 21 0.52 9.48 -3.79
N HIS A 22 0.79 8.19 -3.58
CA HIS A 22 0.29 7.46 -2.41
C HIS A 22 0.86 8.01 -1.09
N TYR A 23 2.13 8.40 -1.07
CA TYR A 23 2.75 9.02 0.12
C TYR A 23 2.12 10.37 0.47
N ARG A 24 1.74 11.17 -0.54
CA ARG A 24 1.12 12.49 -0.35
C ARG A 24 -0.34 12.40 0.04
N SER A 25 -1.05 11.43 -0.51
CA SER A 25 -2.48 11.21 -0.26
C SER A 25 -2.73 9.72 0.03
N PRO A 26 -2.37 9.24 1.23
CA PRO A 26 -2.56 7.86 1.60
C PRO A 26 -4.05 7.51 1.54
N ARG A 27 -4.33 6.37 0.91
CA ARG A 27 -5.69 5.86 0.71
C ARG A 27 -6.04 4.96 1.87
N ASN A 28 -7.32 4.92 2.25
CA ASN A 28 -7.82 3.99 3.26
C ASN A 28 -7.16 4.14 4.65
N SER A 29 -6.75 5.34 5.04
CA SER A 29 -6.11 5.59 6.35
C SER A 29 -7.09 5.61 7.53
N ALA A 30 -8.39 5.60 7.27
CA ALA A 30 -9.38 5.51 8.32
C ALA A 30 -9.38 4.09 8.92
N PRO A 31 -9.48 3.95 10.25
CA PRO A 31 -9.68 2.65 10.87
C PRO A 31 -11.01 2.04 10.44
N VAL A 32 -11.08 0.71 10.43
CA VAL A 32 -12.30 -0.03 10.11
C VAL A 32 -13.02 -0.37 11.41
N ASP A 33 -14.32 -0.06 11.48
CA ASP A 33 -15.14 -0.42 12.64
C ASP A 33 -15.46 -1.93 12.64
N ASP A 34 -15.15 -2.59 13.76
CA ASP A 34 -15.39 -4.01 13.99
C ASP A 34 -14.81 -4.89 12.86
N PRO A 35 -13.48 -4.85 12.64
CA PRO A 35 -12.85 -5.55 11.52
C PRO A 35 -12.87 -7.08 11.75
N ASP A 36 -13.08 -7.83 10.66
CA ASP A 36 -12.98 -9.29 10.67
C ASP A 36 -11.52 -9.77 10.74
N VAL A 37 -10.59 -8.93 10.24
CA VAL A 37 -9.14 -9.15 10.31
C VAL A 37 -8.48 -7.89 10.85
N ASP A 38 -7.67 -8.04 11.88
CA ASP A 38 -6.84 -6.98 12.46
C ASP A 38 -5.40 -7.51 12.61
N LEU A 39 -4.45 -6.87 11.91
CA LEU A 39 -3.07 -7.32 11.80
C LEU A 39 -2.09 -6.18 12.01
N GLU A 40 -1.13 -6.40 12.90
CA GLU A 40 0.08 -5.58 13.03
C GLU A 40 1.28 -6.30 12.42
N VAL A 41 2.00 -5.60 11.53
CA VAL A 41 3.21 -6.09 10.86
C VAL A 41 4.34 -5.12 11.15
N ASN A 42 5.46 -5.67 11.63
CA ASN A 42 6.68 -4.90 11.89
C ASN A 42 7.83 -5.45 11.05
N ASN A 43 8.53 -4.57 10.35
CA ASN A 43 9.80 -4.87 9.68
C ASN A 43 10.96 -4.15 10.39
N PRO A 44 11.65 -4.79 11.33
CA PRO A 44 12.62 -4.12 12.22
C PRO A 44 13.91 -3.69 11.51
N PHE A 45 14.18 -4.19 10.30
CA PHE A 45 15.36 -3.80 9.54
C PHE A 45 15.26 -2.38 8.98
N CYS A 46 14.06 -1.99 8.57
CA CYS A 46 13.77 -0.68 7.99
C CYS A 46 13.05 0.24 9.00
N GLY A 47 12.47 -0.34 10.05
CA GLY A 47 11.65 0.38 11.03
C GLY A 47 10.19 0.54 10.62
N ASP A 48 9.75 -0.18 9.58
CA ASP A 48 8.39 -0.08 9.08
C ASP A 48 7.42 -0.73 10.08
N GLU A 49 6.32 -0.04 10.35
CA GLU A 49 5.25 -0.49 11.22
C GLU A 49 3.93 -0.29 10.49
N PHE A 50 3.22 -1.39 10.22
CA PHE A 50 1.93 -1.38 9.54
C PHE A 50 0.85 -1.98 10.41
N HIS A 51 -0.31 -1.33 10.41
CA HIS A 51 -1.55 -1.80 10.98
C HIS A 51 -2.58 -1.89 9.85
N ILE A 52 -3.08 -3.11 9.62
CA ILE A 52 -3.97 -3.44 8.51
C ILE A 52 -5.25 -4.04 9.09
N GLN A 53 -6.38 -3.46 8.71
CA GLN A 53 -7.71 -3.87 9.13
C GLN A 53 -8.57 -4.17 7.91
N LEU A 54 -9.35 -5.26 7.94
CA LEU A 54 -10.24 -5.65 6.85
C LEU A 54 -11.63 -6.02 7.37
N LYS A 55 -12.66 -5.58 6.66
CA LYS A 55 -14.04 -6.07 6.77
C LYS A 55 -14.33 -6.95 5.56
N VAL A 56 -14.85 -8.15 5.77
CA VAL A 56 -15.19 -9.11 4.72
C VAL A 56 -16.69 -9.39 4.78
N SER A 57 -17.36 -9.25 3.65
CA SER A 57 -18.79 -9.50 3.52
C SER A 57 -19.04 -10.28 2.23
N ASP A 58 -19.79 -11.37 2.32
CA ASP A 58 -20.13 -12.24 1.17
C ASP A 58 -18.90 -12.71 0.37
N GLY A 59 -17.79 -13.00 1.07
CA GLY A 59 -16.54 -13.44 0.45
C GLY A 59 -15.74 -12.34 -0.25
N SER A 60 -16.11 -11.07 -0.11
CA SER A 60 -15.41 -9.92 -0.67
C SER A 60 -14.99 -8.93 0.41
N VAL A 61 -13.86 -8.25 0.22
CA VAL A 61 -13.44 -7.16 1.13
C VAL A 61 -14.37 -5.97 0.92
N SER A 62 -15.14 -5.62 1.94
CA SER A 62 -16.08 -4.49 1.90
C SER A 62 -15.44 -3.20 2.42
N GLN A 63 -14.48 -3.29 3.33
CA GLN A 63 -13.71 -2.16 3.84
C GLN A 63 -12.26 -2.58 4.15
N VAL A 64 -11.35 -1.62 3.99
CA VAL A 64 -9.94 -1.78 4.33
C VAL A 64 -9.46 -0.52 5.03
N GLY A 65 -8.67 -0.69 6.08
CA GLY A 65 -7.98 0.36 6.82
C GLY A 65 -6.49 0.03 6.84
N ILE A 66 -5.64 0.98 6.45
CA ILE A 66 -4.20 0.81 6.42
C ILE A 66 -3.57 2.04 7.05
N ASN A 67 -2.86 1.84 8.15
CA ASN A 67 -2.05 2.85 8.80
C ASN A 67 -0.63 2.31 8.95
N GLY A 68 0.34 3.16 8.69
CA GLY A 68 1.73 2.77 8.86
C GLY A 68 2.70 3.86 8.48
N ARG A 69 3.96 3.60 8.77
CA ARG A 69 5.10 4.45 8.44
C ARG A 69 6.22 3.60 7.87
#